data_AF-A0A9R0VF52-F1
#
_entry.id   AF-A0A9R0VF52-F1
#
_cell.length_a   1.000
_cell.length_b   1.000
_cell.length_c   1.000
_cell.angle_alpha   90.00
_cell.angle_beta   90.00
_cell.angle_gamma   90.00
#
_symmetry.space_group_name_H-M   'P 1'
#
loop_
_entity.id
_entity.type
_entity.pdbx_description
1 polymer ?
#
loop_
_entity_poly.entity_id
_entity_poly.type
_entity_poly.pdbx_seq_one_letter_code
_entity_poly.pdbx_strand_id
1 'polypeptide(L)'
;MLNYVGNDVASGPVWMEYIAFLKSMPVMTPQEESHRMTTIRKVYQKAILVPTSHVEQLWKDYDNFENSVSRTLAKGLLSEYQPKFNSAKAVYRERKKYIDDIDWNMLATPSTGSYKKSNSVWHGKDF
;
A
#
# COMPACT_ATOMS: atom_id res chain seq x y z
N MET A 1 -7.02 3.58 11.06
CA MET A 1 -5.79 3.92 10.30
C MET A 1 -5.95 3.62 8.80
N LEU A 2 -6.14 2.37 8.37
CA LEU A 2 -6.25 2.00 6.94
C LEU A 2 -7.38 2.71 6.17
N ASN A 3 -8.49 3.07 6.80
CA ASN A 3 -9.56 3.85 6.15
C ASN A 3 -9.14 5.28 5.77
N TYR A 4 -8.07 5.80 6.37
CA TYR A 4 -7.61 7.17 6.18
C TYR A 4 -6.33 7.23 5.33
N VAL A 5 -5.37 6.35 5.59
CA VAL A 5 -4.06 6.34 4.89
C VAL A 5 -3.91 5.20 3.89
N GLY A 6 -4.81 4.21 3.90
CA GLY A 6 -4.65 2.98 3.10
C GLY A 6 -4.84 3.17 1.59
N ASN A 7 -5.25 4.35 1.14
CA ASN A 7 -5.34 4.70 -0.29
C ASN A 7 -4.14 5.52 -0.79
N ASP A 8 -3.23 5.89 0.11
CA ASP A 8 -2.04 6.67 -0.23
C ASP A 8 -1.06 5.84 -1.08
N VAL A 9 -0.34 6.48 -1.99
CA VAL A 9 0.61 5.80 -2.89
C VAL A 9 1.78 5.14 -2.14
N ALA A 10 2.16 5.70 -0.99
CA ALA A 10 3.20 5.20 -0.10
C ALA A 10 2.65 4.27 0.99
N SER A 11 1.35 3.92 0.98
CA SER A 11 0.74 3.07 2.01
C SER A 11 1.12 1.58 1.96
N GLY A 12 1.88 1.16 0.95
CA GLY A 12 2.32 -0.24 0.75
C GLY A 12 2.89 -0.92 2.00
N PRO A 13 3.87 -0.29 2.70
CA PRO A 13 4.43 -0.84 3.94
C PRO A 13 3.38 -1.08 5.03
N VAL A 14 2.42 -0.16 5.22
CA VAL A 14 1.36 -0.30 6.24
C VAL A 14 0.48 -1.52 5.95
N TRP A 15 0.17 -1.79 4.67
CA TRP A 15 -0.55 -3.00 4.29
C TRP A 15 0.26 -4.26 4.59
N MET A 16 1.54 -4.28 4.25
CA MET A 16 2.43 -5.43 4.48
C MET A 16 2.61 -5.71 5.98
N GLU A 17 2.85 -4.68 6.79
CA GLU A 17 2.96 -4.79 8.25
C GLU A 17 1.67 -5.29 8.87
N TYR A 18 0.51 -4.79 8.42
CA TYR A 18 -0.78 -5.25 8.94
C TYR A 18 -1.03 -6.73 8.61
N ILE A 19 -0.69 -7.17 7.39
CA ILE A 19 -0.78 -8.59 7.01
C ILE A 19 0.18 -9.44 7.84
N ALA A 20 1.41 -8.97 8.06
CA ALA A 20 2.39 -9.67 8.90
C ALA A 20 1.90 -9.79 10.35
N PHE A 21 1.32 -8.72 10.91
CA PHE A 21 0.68 -8.73 12.20
C PHE A 21 -0.44 -9.78 12.28
N LEU A 22 -1.35 -9.82 11.30
CA LEU A 22 -2.42 -10.81 11.25
C LEU A 22 -1.90 -12.25 11.18
N LYS A 23 -0.82 -12.50 10.41
CA LYS A 23 -0.16 -13.81 10.34
C LYS A 23 0.51 -14.21 11.65
N SER A 24 1.04 -13.23 12.40
CA SER A 24 1.75 -13.47 13.67
C SER A 24 0.81 -13.77 14.85
N MET A 25 -0.48 -13.44 14.74
CA MET A 25 -1.41 -13.67 15.84
C MET A 25 -1.51 -15.16 16.19
N PRO A 26 -1.40 -15.51 17.48
CA PRO A 26 -1.53 -16.90 17.91
C PRO A 26 -2.95 -17.39 17.65
N VAL A 27 -3.06 -18.68 17.36
CA VAL A 27 -4.33 -19.36 17.08
C VAL A 27 -4.37 -20.62 17.91
N MET A 28 -5.45 -20.81 18.67
CA MET A 28 -5.62 -21.92 19.60
C MET A 28 -6.59 -22.97 19.08
N THR A 29 -7.49 -22.58 18.18
CA THR A 29 -8.53 -23.47 17.64
C THR A 29 -8.56 -23.48 16.11
N PRO A 30 -9.00 -24.59 15.48
CA PRO A 30 -9.21 -24.64 14.02
C PRO A 30 -10.19 -23.58 13.48
N GLN A 31 -11.17 -23.18 14.29
CA GLN A 31 -12.15 -22.15 13.97
C GLN A 31 -11.48 -20.76 13.89
N GLU A 32 -10.62 -20.44 14.86
CA GLU A 32 -9.82 -19.23 14.85
C GLU A 32 -8.86 -19.19 13.64
N GLU A 33 -8.27 -20.33 13.27
CA GLU A 33 -7.41 -20.42 12.07
C GLU A 33 -8.20 -20.06 10.81
N SER A 34 -9.41 -20.63 10.68
CA SER A 34 -10.30 -20.37 9.55
C SER A 34 -10.72 -18.90 9.49
N HIS A 35 -10.99 -18.29 10.64
CA HIS A 35 -11.29 -16.86 10.73
C HIS A 35 -10.08 -16.00 10.33
N ARG A 36 -8.88 -16.33 10.83
CA ARG A 36 -7.63 -15.64 10.52
C ARG A 36 -7.34 -15.70 9.02
N MET A 37 -7.42 -16.87 8.41
CA MET A 37 -7.25 -17.05 6.96
C MET A 37 -8.24 -16.18 6.17
N THR A 38 -9.51 -16.14 6.57
CA THR A 38 -10.54 -15.33 5.92
C THR A 38 -10.25 -13.83 6.05
N THR A 39 -9.78 -13.38 7.21
CA THR A 39 -9.42 -12.00 7.46
C THR A 39 -8.19 -11.59 6.64
N ILE A 40 -7.13 -12.40 6.63
CA ILE A 40 -5.93 -12.15 5.81
C ILE A 40 -6.29 -12.05 4.33
N ARG A 41 -7.13 -12.96 3.82
CA ARG A 41 -7.63 -12.91 2.45
C ARG A 41 -8.31 -11.58 2.12
N LYS A 42 -9.25 -11.15 2.95
CA LYS A 42 -9.96 -9.87 2.77
C LYS A 42 -9.01 -8.67 2.75
N VAL A 43 -7.95 -8.72 3.55
CA VAL A 43 -6.95 -7.65 3.62
C VAL A 43 -6.08 -7.63 2.37
N TYR A 44 -5.57 -8.78 1.90
CA TYR A 44 -4.86 -8.86 0.63
C TYR A 44 -5.71 -8.35 -0.52
N GLN A 45 -6.97 -8.83 -0.63
CA GLN A 45 -7.91 -8.42 -1.67
C GLN A 45 -8.16 -6.92 -1.68
N LYS A 46 -8.17 -6.26 -0.51
CA LYS A 46 -8.22 -4.79 -0.46
C LYS A 46 -6.90 -4.16 -0.90
N ALA A 47 -5.76 -4.65 -0.39
CA ALA A 47 -4.45 -4.07 -0.63
C ALA A 47 -4.03 -4.10 -2.12
N ILE A 48 -4.33 -5.20 -2.83
CA ILE A 48 -3.98 -5.35 -4.26
C ILE A 48 -4.81 -4.45 -5.20
N LEU A 49 -5.88 -3.85 -4.71
CA LEU A 49 -6.67 -2.85 -5.44
C LEU A 49 -6.13 -1.43 -5.25
N VAL A 50 -5.21 -1.20 -4.32
CA VAL A 50 -4.67 0.14 -4.03
C VAL A 50 -3.47 0.42 -4.95
N PRO A 51 -3.48 1.54 -5.71
CA PRO A 51 -2.35 1.97 -6.53
C PRO A 51 -1.15 2.45 -5.70
N THR A 52 -0.40 1.51 -5.11
CA THR A 52 0.78 1.78 -4.28
C THR A 52 2.08 1.37 -4.96
N SER A 53 3.21 1.86 -4.44
CA SER A 53 4.55 1.42 -4.86
C SER A 53 4.82 -0.08 -4.66
N HIS A 54 4.04 -0.76 -3.82
CA HIS A 54 4.22 -2.17 -3.47
C HIS A 54 3.16 -3.08 -4.09
N VAL A 55 2.33 -2.58 -5.01
CA VAL A 55 1.20 -3.34 -5.58
C VAL A 55 1.63 -4.67 -6.23
N GLU A 56 2.80 -4.72 -6.86
CA GLU A 56 3.34 -5.96 -7.45
C GLU A 56 3.79 -6.98 -6.39
N GLN A 57 4.43 -6.51 -5.31
CA GLN A 57 4.83 -7.36 -4.19
C GLN A 57 3.61 -7.91 -3.45
N LEU A 58 2.61 -7.06 -3.19
CA LEU A 58 1.33 -7.47 -2.58
C LEU A 58 0.60 -8.52 -3.42
N TRP A 59 0.62 -8.39 -4.76
CA TRP A 59 0.04 -9.40 -5.65
C TRP A 59 0.78 -10.74 -5.58
N LYS A 60 2.12 -10.72 -5.63
CA LYS A 60 2.94 -11.93 -5.50
C LYS A 60 2.68 -12.66 -4.18
N ASP A 61 2.57 -11.91 -3.09
CA ASP A 61 2.31 -12.49 -1.76
C ASP A 61 0.87 -13.00 -1.62
N TYR A 62 -0.10 -12.35 -2.27
CA TYR A 62 -1.48 -12.85 -2.35
C TYR A 62 -1.58 -14.15 -3.14
N ASP A 63 -0.90 -14.25 -4.29
CA ASP A 63 -0.83 -15.47 -5.09
C ASP A 63 -0.27 -16.65 -4.27
N ASN A 64 0.87 -16.43 -3.62
CA ASN A 64 1.49 -17.42 -2.75
C ASN A 64 0.57 -17.83 -1.59
N PHE A 65 -0.11 -16.85 -0.97
CA PHE A 65 -1.05 -17.08 0.11
C PHE A 65 -2.22 -17.97 -0.34
N GLU A 66 -2.90 -17.63 -1.43
CA GLU A 66 -4.05 -18.42 -1.89
C GLU A 66 -3.63 -19.84 -2.30
N ASN A 67 -2.50 -19.98 -2.99
CA ASN A 67 -1.95 -21.28 -3.35
C ASN A 67 -1.56 -22.13 -2.13
N SER A 68 -1.10 -21.50 -1.04
CA SER A 68 -0.79 -22.19 0.22
C SER A 68 -2.04 -22.64 0.99
N VAL A 69 -3.15 -21.90 0.88
CA VAL A 69 -4.41 -22.24 1.55
C VAL A 69 -5.16 -23.33 0.78
N SER A 70 -5.35 -23.16 -0.53
CA SER A 70 -5.98 -24.16 -1.38
C SER A 70 -5.74 -23.86 -2.86
N ARG A 71 -4.95 -24.71 -3.53
CA ARG A 71 -4.70 -24.59 -4.98
C ARG A 71 -5.96 -24.64 -5.83
N THR A 72 -6.98 -25.39 -5.38
CA THR A 72 -8.26 -25.50 -6.09
C THR A 72 -9.02 -24.19 -6.04
N LEU A 73 -9.10 -23.55 -4.87
CA LEU A 73 -9.76 -22.26 -4.70
C LEU A 73 -8.96 -21.12 -5.34
N ALA A 74 -7.63 -21.18 -5.24
CA ALA A 74 -6.70 -20.15 -5.72
C ALA A 74 -6.94 -19.80 -7.19
N LYS A 75 -7.15 -20.81 -8.07
CA LYS A 75 -7.38 -20.57 -9.50
C LYS A 75 -8.53 -19.60 -9.77
N GLY A 76 -9.65 -19.76 -9.08
CA GLY A 76 -10.82 -18.89 -9.23
C GLY A 76 -10.56 -17.48 -8.69
N LEU A 77 -10.03 -17.39 -7.47
CA LEU A 77 -9.74 -16.12 -6.81
C LEU A 77 -8.68 -15.29 -7.56
N LEU A 78 -7.62 -15.93 -8.03
CA LEU A 78 -6.55 -15.25 -8.77
C LEU A 78 -7.06 -14.76 -10.12
N SER A 79 -7.83 -15.58 -10.84
CA SER A 79 -8.47 -15.16 -12.10
C SER A 79 -9.39 -13.94 -11.90
N GLU A 80 -10.20 -13.94 -10.83
CA GLU A 80 -11.12 -12.85 -10.52
C GLU A 80 -10.39 -11.52 -10.20
N TYR A 81 -9.27 -11.59 -9.48
CA TYR A 81 -8.55 -10.41 -8.99
C TYR A 81 -7.41 -9.95 -9.92
N GLN A 82 -6.91 -10.79 -10.82
CA GLN A 82 -5.88 -10.42 -11.80
C GLN A 82 -6.21 -9.13 -12.58
N PRO A 83 -7.41 -8.95 -13.18
CA PRO A 83 -7.73 -7.71 -13.89
C PRO A 83 -7.81 -6.49 -12.95
N LYS A 84 -8.28 -6.68 -11.70
CA LYS A 84 -8.36 -5.62 -10.70
C LYS A 84 -6.97 -5.14 -10.27
N PHE A 85 -6.06 -6.08 -10.02
CA PHE A 85 -4.64 -5.81 -9.77
C PHE A 85 -3.98 -5.09 -10.96
N ASN A 86 -4.20 -5.57 -12.19
CA ASN A 86 -3.62 -4.96 -13.39
C ASN A 86 -4.07 -3.49 -13.54
N SER A 87 -5.33 -3.20 -13.22
CA SER A 87 -5.85 -1.83 -13.18
C SER A 87 -5.14 -0.97 -12.13
N ALA A 88 -5.04 -1.45 -10.88
CA ALA A 88 -4.35 -0.72 -9.81
C ALA A 88 -2.88 -0.43 -10.16
N LYS A 89 -2.19 -1.40 -10.77
CA LYS A 89 -0.82 -1.26 -11.26
C LYS A 89 -0.69 -0.24 -12.40
N ALA A 90 -1.63 -0.21 -13.34
CA ALA A 90 -1.64 0.78 -14.41
C ALA A 90 -1.82 2.20 -13.84
N VAL A 91 -2.77 2.37 -12.92
CA VAL A 91 -3.00 3.65 -12.23
C VAL A 91 -1.78 4.10 -11.43
N TYR A 92 -1.09 3.19 -10.73
CA TYR A 92 0.14 3.51 -10.02
C TYR A 92 1.22 4.06 -10.98
N ARG A 93 1.43 3.39 -12.12
CA ARG A 93 2.41 3.82 -13.13
C ARG A 93 2.11 5.20 -13.71
N GLU A 94 0.83 5.52 -13.90
CA GLU A 94 0.41 6.85 -14.34
C GLU A 94 0.68 7.90 -13.27
N ARG A 95 0.24 7.65 -12.03
CA ARG A 95 0.42 8.58 -10.90
C ARG A 95 1.88 8.84 -10.57
N LYS A 96 2.73 7.81 -10.66
CA LYS A 96 4.15 7.91 -10.35
C LYS A 96 4.85 9.04 -11.11
N LYS A 97 4.49 9.25 -12.38
CA LYS A 97 5.05 10.32 -13.22
C LYS A 97 4.89 11.71 -12.63
N TYR A 98 3.80 11.94 -11.89
CA TYR A 98 3.54 13.22 -11.24
C TYR A 98 4.09 13.26 -9.81
N ILE A 99 4.06 12.12 -9.12
CA ILE A 99 4.51 12.01 -7.72
C ILE A 99 6.02 12.20 -7.60
N ASP A 100 6.79 11.69 -8.57
CA ASP A 100 8.25 11.79 -8.54
C ASP A 100 8.75 13.25 -8.56
N ASP A 101 7.93 14.19 -9.09
CA ASP A 101 8.22 15.62 -9.13
C ASP A 101 7.72 16.40 -7.89
N ILE A 102 7.07 15.73 -6.93
CA ILE A 102 6.54 16.36 -5.71
C ILE A 102 7.62 16.37 -4.61
N ASP A 103 7.96 17.56 -4.13
CA ASP A 103 8.71 17.71 -2.88
C ASP A 103 7.80 17.46 -1.67
N TRP A 104 7.87 16.25 -1.11
CA TRP A 104 7.10 15.84 0.05
C TRP A 104 7.43 16.60 1.33
N ASN A 105 8.58 17.30 1.37
CA ASN A 105 9.00 18.10 2.53
C ASN A 105 8.67 19.58 2.37
N MET A 106 7.97 19.96 1.30
CA MET A 106 7.57 21.34 1.05
C MET A 106 6.53 21.79 2.08
N LEU A 107 6.91 22.76 2.91
CA LEU A 107 5.96 23.44 3.80
C LEU A 107 4.94 24.25 2.97
N ALA A 108 3.70 24.28 3.47
CA ALA A 108 2.66 25.15 2.93
C ALA A 108 3.06 26.61 3.17
N THR A 109 3.39 27.31 2.09
CA THR A 109 3.68 28.75 2.12
C THR A 109 2.64 29.48 1.27
N PRO A 110 2.15 30.65 1.71
CA PRO A 110 1.29 31.50 0.88
C PRO A 110 1.95 31.81 -0.47
N SER A 111 1.16 32.02 -1.52
CA SER A 111 1.66 32.41 -2.83
C SER A 111 2.25 33.83 -2.79
N THR A 112 3.48 33.97 -2.34
CA THR A 112 4.29 35.16 -2.56
C THR A 112 4.85 35.04 -3.98
N GLY A 113 4.53 35.99 -4.87
CA GLY A 113 4.68 35.90 -6.32
C GLY A 113 6.10 35.74 -6.91
N SER A 114 6.96 34.89 -6.35
CA SER A 114 8.28 34.57 -6.89
C SER A 114 8.52 33.06 -6.87
N TYR A 115 8.56 32.45 -8.05
CA TYR A 115 8.85 31.03 -8.32
C TYR A 115 10.34 30.65 -8.07
N LYS A 116 11.00 31.27 -7.10
CA LYS A 116 12.34 30.87 -6.66
C LYS A 116 12.34 30.80 -5.15
N LYS A 117 12.26 29.58 -4.61
CA LYS A 117 12.64 29.32 -3.22
C LYS A 117 14.15 29.57 -3.10
N SER A 118 14.51 30.73 -2.59
CA SER A 118 15.81 30.94 -1.96
C SER A 118 15.91 29.97 -0.79
N ASN A 119 16.92 29.08 -0.83
CA ASN A 119 17.43 28.41 0.36
C ASN A 119 17.98 29.49 1.31
N SER A 120 17.10 30.13 2.07
CA SER A 120 17.50 30.95 3.20
C SER A 120 17.85 30.00 4.34
N VAL A 121 19.08 29.51 4.30
CA VAL A 121 19.77 28.99 5.48
C VAL A 121 19.71 30.09 6.52
N TRP A 122 18.97 29.86 7.60
CA TRP A 122 19.02 30.71 8.79
C TRP A 122 20.44 30.66 9.35
N HIS A 123 21.32 31.53 8.85
CA HIS A 123 22.50 31.91 9.58
C HIS A 123 22.04 32.89 10.65
N GLY A 124 21.87 32.39 11.88
CA GLY A 124 21.92 33.24 13.05
C GLY A 124 23.26 33.96 13.03
N LYS A 125 23.24 35.24 12.65
CA LYS A 125 24.28 36.20 12.97
C LYS A 125 23.72 37.09 14.08
N ASP A 126 24.23 36.81 15.27
CA ASP A 126 24.65 37.76 16.30
C ASP A 126 23.98 39.14 16.27
N PHE A 127 23.16 39.41 17.29
CA PHE A 127 23.33 40.51 18.25
C PHE A 127 22.64 40.13 19.57
#